data_AF-A0A534TWV5-F1
#
_entry.id   AF-A0A534TWV5-F1
#
_cell.length_a   1.000
_cell.length_b   1.000
_cell.length_c   1.000
_cell.angle_alpha   90.00
_cell.angle_beta   90.00
_cell.angle_gamma   90.00
#
_symmetry.space_group_name_H-M   'P 1'
#
loop_
_entity.id
_entity.type
_entity.pdbx_description
1 polymer ?
#
loop_
_entity_poly.entity_id
_entity_poly.type
_entity_poly.pdbx_seq_one_letter_code
_entity_poly.pdbx_strand_id
1 'polypeptide(L)'
;MGKQNEAGIDVSKDVLDVAVRRDGARVETARFANEATGHQKLVSWLTKRGHTARVVLEATGTYSLDIALVLHRARGIEVMVANPRAIKQFAGALMQRSKTDLTAAVALREYATRMPFVAWVPPTAPVLELRAMARRIAALVVERTRERNRRHALTATAEHL
;
A
#
# COMPACT_ATOMS: atom_id res chain seq x y z
N MET A 1 1.77 12.54 27.59
CA MET A 1 1.19 12.09 26.31
C MET A 1 2.32 11.98 25.30
N GLY A 2 2.60 10.80 24.72
CA GLY A 2 3.62 10.68 23.66
C GLY A 2 3.19 11.43 22.40
N LYS A 3 4.14 11.92 21.60
CA LYS A 3 3.82 12.60 20.33
C LYS A 3 3.33 11.57 19.30
N GLN A 4 2.34 11.95 18.51
CA GLN A 4 1.73 11.12 17.49
C GLN A 4 1.92 11.77 16.11
N ASN A 5 2.55 11.04 15.20
CA ASN A 5 2.74 11.44 13.81
C ASN A 5 1.50 11.06 13.00
N GLU A 6 1.15 11.87 12.01
CA GLU A 6 0.09 11.54 11.05
C GLU A 6 0.75 11.30 9.70
N ALA A 7 0.47 10.15 9.09
CA ALA A 7 1.09 9.75 7.83
C ALA A 7 0.07 9.26 6.81
N GLY A 8 0.37 9.52 5.54
CA GLY A 8 -0.32 8.96 4.39
C GLY A 8 0.67 8.20 3.52
N ILE A 9 0.26 7.03 3.03
CA ILE A 9 1.08 6.17 2.18
C ILE A 9 0.31 5.85 0.90
N ASP A 10 0.81 6.35 -0.23
CA ASP A 10 0.39 5.86 -1.54
C ASP A 10 1.23 4.64 -1.92
N VAL A 11 0.55 3.56 -2.30
CA VAL A 11 1.17 2.24 -2.50
C VAL A 11 1.13 1.87 -3.98
N SER A 12 2.31 1.78 -4.58
CA SER A 12 2.50 1.20 -5.91
C SER A 12 3.12 -0.20 -5.81
N LYS A 13 3.35 -0.84 -6.96
CA LYS A 13 3.97 -2.17 -7.02
C LYS A 13 5.35 -2.18 -6.35
N ASP A 14 6.22 -1.24 -6.70
CA ASP A 14 7.64 -1.27 -6.32
C ASP A 14 8.02 -0.15 -5.33
N VAL A 15 7.16 0.87 -5.16
CA VAL A 15 7.44 2.08 -4.37
C VAL A 15 6.30 2.42 -3.42
N LEU A 16 6.68 2.92 -2.23
CA LEU A 16 5.81 3.53 -1.23
C LEU A 16 6.14 5.03 -1.16
N ASP A 17 5.21 5.87 -1.62
CA ASP A 17 5.31 7.32 -1.45
C ASP A 17 4.65 7.70 -0.12
N VAL A 18 5.39 8.38 0.74
CA VAL A 18 4.96 8.63 2.13
C VAL A 18 5.03 10.12 2.44
N ALA A 19 3.97 10.64 3.05
CA ALA A 19 3.92 11.98 3.62
C ALA A 19 3.65 11.86 5.12
N VAL A 20 4.42 12.57 5.96
CA VAL A 20 4.24 12.57 7.41
C VAL A 20 4.26 13.99 7.95
N ARG A 21 3.40 14.26 8.93
CA ARG A 21 3.49 15.46 9.77
C ARG A 21 3.93 15.04 11.17
N ARG A 22 5.01 15.65 11.65
CA ARG A 22 5.55 15.43 13.00
C ARG A 22 5.39 16.72 13.79
N ASP A 23 4.89 16.62 15.01
CA ASP A 23 4.93 17.73 15.99
C ASP A 23 4.33 19.06 15.48
N GLY A 24 3.33 19.01 14.58
CA GLY A 24 2.76 20.21 13.96
C GLY A 24 3.69 20.96 12.99
N ALA A 25 4.87 20.40 12.68
CA ALA A 25 5.84 20.96 11.75
C ALA A 25 5.41 20.77 10.29
N ARG A 26 6.27 21.25 9.37
CA ARG A 26 6.08 21.09 7.92
C ARG A 26 5.98 19.59 7.57
N VAL A 27 5.16 19.29 6.57
CA VAL A 27 5.01 17.93 6.03
C VAL A 27 6.33 17.48 5.42
N GLU A 28 6.85 16.36 5.90
CA GLU A 28 8.00 15.66 5.34
C GLU A 28 7.50 14.61 4.34
N THR A 29 8.25 14.39 3.26
CA THR A 29 7.96 13.32 2.30
C THR A 29 9.17 12.42 2.10
N ALA A 30 8.92 11.14 1.82
CA ALA A 30 9.95 10.15 1.58
C ALA A 30 9.43 9.04 0.66
N ARG A 31 10.35 8.33 -0.01
CA ARG A 31 10.06 7.11 -0.78
C ARG A 31 10.78 5.92 -0.17
N PHE A 32 10.09 4.78 -0.17
CA PHE A 32 10.64 3.49 0.23
C PHE A 32 10.33 2.44 -0.83
N ALA A 33 11.15 1.41 -0.95
CA ALA A 33 10.82 0.27 -1.80
C ALA A 33 9.66 -0.54 -1.18
N ASN A 34 8.76 -1.06 -2.02
CA ASN A 34 7.66 -1.92 -1.57
C ASN A 34 8.13 -3.39 -1.42
N GLU A 35 9.08 -3.58 -0.52
CA GLU A 35 9.65 -4.88 -0.16
C GLU A 35 9.99 -4.92 1.33
N ALA A 36 10.33 -6.10 1.84
CA ALA A 36 10.57 -6.31 3.27
C ALA A 36 11.59 -5.31 3.87
N THR A 37 12.71 -5.03 3.19
CA THR A 37 13.71 -4.09 3.71
C THR A 37 13.20 -2.65 3.72
N GLY A 38 12.46 -2.25 2.68
CA GLY A 38 11.83 -0.94 2.59
C GLY A 38 10.75 -0.74 3.64
N HIS A 39 9.97 -1.78 3.95
CA HIS A 39 8.95 -1.75 5.01
C HIS A 39 9.57 -1.50 6.38
N GLN A 40 10.70 -2.16 6.71
CA GLN A 40 11.39 -1.95 7.98
C GLN A 40 11.99 -0.54 8.11
N LYS A 41 12.55 -0.02 7.02
CA LYS A 41 13.04 1.37 6.95
C LYS A 41 11.89 2.36 7.17
N LEU A 42 10.73 2.10 6.56
CA LEU A 42 9.54 2.92 6.73
C LEU A 42 9.04 2.90 8.19
N VAL A 43 8.91 1.73 8.82
CA VAL A 43 8.50 1.61 10.23
C VAL A 43 9.42 2.41 11.14
N SER A 44 10.74 2.25 10.98
CA SER A 44 11.75 2.98 11.75
C SER A 44 11.66 4.48 11.54
N TRP A 45 11.39 4.91 10.30
CA TRP A 45 11.23 6.31 9.97
C TRP A 45 9.95 6.90 10.58
N LEU A 46 8.83 6.17 10.58
CA LEU A 46 7.56 6.63 11.15
C LEU A 46 7.63 6.76 12.67
N THR A 47 8.31 5.85 13.37
CA THR A 47 8.40 5.82 14.84
C THR A 47 9.66 6.47 15.41
N LYS A 48 10.45 7.14 14.56
CA LYS A 48 11.66 7.87 14.95
C LYS A 48 11.38 8.76 16.17
N ARG A 49 12.36 8.84 17.09
CA ARG A 49 12.27 9.57 18.37
C ARG A 49 11.25 8.98 19.37
N GLY A 50 10.81 7.73 19.18
CA GLY A 50 9.85 7.07 20.06
C GLY A 50 8.41 7.59 19.90
N HIS A 51 8.10 8.23 18.77
CA HIS A 51 6.76 8.73 18.48
C HIS A 51 5.86 7.56 18.04
N THR A 52 4.57 7.70 18.32
CA THR A 52 3.55 6.85 17.70
C THR A 52 3.18 7.40 16.33
N ALA A 53 2.50 6.61 15.50
CA ALA A 53 2.03 7.06 14.19
C ALA A 53 0.61 6.55 13.89
N ARG A 54 -0.25 7.43 13.36
CA ARG A 54 -1.48 7.08 12.66
C ARG A 54 -1.23 7.14 11.16
N VAL A 55 -1.42 6.02 10.49
CA VAL A 55 -1.07 5.84 9.09
C VAL A 55 -2.32 5.54 8.30
N VAL A 56 -2.58 6.30 7.25
CA VAL A 56 -3.64 6.02 6.27
C VAL A 56 -3.00 5.53 4.98
N LEU A 57 -3.48 4.40 4.47
CA LEU A 57 -3.13 3.90 3.14
C LEU A 57 -4.40 3.57 2.35
N GLU A 58 -4.35 3.72 1.04
CA GLU A 58 -5.47 3.37 0.16
C GLU A 58 -5.47 1.87 -0.13
N ALA A 59 -6.65 1.24 -0.13
CA ALA A 59 -6.81 -0.17 -0.48
C ALA A 59 -6.66 -0.42 -1.99
N THR A 60 -5.47 -0.22 -2.56
CA THR A 60 -5.21 -0.48 -3.98
C THR A 60 -4.60 -1.87 -4.19
N GLY A 61 -5.31 -2.70 -4.98
CA GLY A 61 -4.79 -3.93 -5.57
C GLY A 61 -4.21 -4.97 -4.59
N THR A 62 -3.20 -5.71 -5.07
CA THR A 62 -2.53 -6.77 -4.31
C THR A 62 -1.35 -6.28 -3.46
N TYR A 63 -0.86 -5.07 -3.70
CA TYR A 63 0.42 -4.57 -3.17
C TYR A 63 0.31 -3.87 -1.81
N SER A 64 -0.90 -3.50 -1.39
CA SER A 64 -1.17 -2.78 -0.14
C SER A 64 -1.27 -3.67 1.10
N LEU A 65 -1.62 -4.96 0.94
CA LEU A 65 -1.86 -5.86 2.07
C LEU A 65 -0.59 -6.13 2.88
N ASP A 66 0.54 -6.38 2.21
CA ASP A 66 1.78 -6.77 2.90
C ASP A 66 2.29 -5.63 3.78
N ILE A 67 2.34 -4.40 3.25
CA ILE A 67 2.72 -3.23 4.04
C ILE A 67 1.71 -2.92 5.15
N ALA A 68 0.40 -3.08 4.91
CA ALA A 68 -0.62 -2.89 5.95
C ALA A 68 -0.42 -3.86 7.11
N LEU A 69 -0.11 -5.13 6.83
CA LEU A 69 0.19 -6.14 7.85
C LEU A 69 1.46 -5.81 8.63
N VAL A 70 2.53 -5.34 7.96
CA VAL A 70 3.78 -4.94 8.63
C VAL A 70 3.55 -3.76 9.56
N LEU A 71 2.86 -2.72 9.07
CA LEU A 71 2.54 -1.53 9.86
C LEU A 71 1.64 -1.87 11.07
N HIS A 72 0.62 -2.71 10.88
CA HIS A 72 -0.27 -3.13 11.96
C HIS A 72 0.47 -3.90 13.07
N ARG A 73 1.48 -4.70 12.72
CA ARG A 73 2.30 -5.44 13.69
C ARG A 73 3.35 -4.57 14.39
N ALA A 74 3.68 -3.41 13.82
CA ALA A 74 4.70 -2.54 14.38
C ALA A 74 4.20 -1.83 15.64
N ARG A 75 5.02 -1.84 16.69
CA ARG A 75 4.68 -1.17 17.95
C ARG A 75 4.54 0.34 17.74
N GLY A 76 3.44 0.90 18.24
CA GLY A 76 3.19 2.35 18.20
C GLY A 76 2.66 2.84 16.85
N ILE A 77 2.24 1.95 15.95
CA ILE A 77 1.59 2.32 14.68
C ILE A 77 0.12 1.86 14.70
N GLU A 78 -0.78 2.78 14.42
CA GLU A 78 -2.17 2.50 14.07
C GLU A 78 -2.35 2.68 12.56
N VAL A 79 -3.02 1.74 11.91
CA VAL A 79 -3.24 1.76 10.46
C VAL A 79 -4.72 1.95 10.17
N MET A 80 -5.06 2.80 9.20
CA MET A 80 -6.35 2.84 8.55
C MET A 80 -6.15 2.49 7.08
N VAL A 81 -6.94 1.54 6.61
CA VAL A 81 -7.03 1.22 5.18
C VAL A 81 -8.28 1.89 4.64
N ALA A 82 -8.08 3.00 3.93
CA ALA A 82 -9.16 3.84 3.42
C ALA A 82 -9.70 3.31 2.08
N ASN A 83 -11.01 3.51 1.88
CA ASN A 83 -11.67 3.18 0.62
C ASN A 83 -11.17 4.13 -0.50
N PRO A 84 -10.66 3.60 -1.64
CA PRO A 84 -10.30 4.39 -2.82
C PRO A 84 -11.31 5.46 -3.22
N ARG A 85 -12.61 5.12 -3.16
CA ARG A 85 -13.69 6.04 -3.49
C ARG A 85 -13.77 7.22 -2.52
N ALA A 86 -13.58 6.97 -1.22
CA ALA A 86 -13.59 8.01 -0.20
C ALA A 86 -12.39 8.95 -0.36
N ILE A 87 -11.21 8.41 -0.61
CA ILE A 87 -9.99 9.20 -0.87
C ILE A 87 -10.15 10.08 -2.11
N LYS A 88 -10.68 9.52 -3.20
CA LYS A 88 -10.95 10.28 -4.43
C LYS A 88 -11.94 11.42 -4.21
N GLN A 89 -13.03 11.19 -3.48
CA GLN A 89 -14.01 12.23 -3.17
C GLN A 89 -13.41 13.32 -2.28
N PHE A 90 -12.63 12.93 -1.27
CA PHE A 90 -11.94 13.86 -0.38
C PHE A 90 -10.93 14.74 -1.13
N ALA A 91 -10.08 14.15 -1.98
CA ALA A 91 -9.14 14.91 -2.80
C ALA A 91 -9.84 15.90 -3.73
N GLY A 92 -10.99 15.52 -4.29
CA GLY A 92 -11.85 16.42 -5.09
C GLY A 92 -12.37 17.61 -4.28
N ALA A 93 -12.81 17.39 -3.04
CA ALA A 93 -13.27 18.45 -2.14
C ALA A 93 -12.15 19.43 -1.74
N LEU A 94 -10.89 18.97 -1.70
CA LEU A 94 -9.72 19.81 -1.46
C LEU A 94 -9.27 20.62 -2.69
N MET A 95 -9.96 20.50 -3.84
CA MET A 95 -9.60 21.12 -5.12
C MET A 95 -8.15 20.82 -5.57
N GLN A 96 -7.56 19.71 -5.13
CA GLN A 96 -6.25 19.25 -5.58
C GLN A 96 -6.40 18.66 -7.00
N ARG A 97 -6.35 19.53 -8.02
CA ARG A 97 -6.52 19.16 -9.44
C ARG A 97 -5.25 18.62 -10.11
N SER A 98 -4.07 18.76 -9.50
CA SER A 98 -2.80 18.25 -10.07
C SER A 98 -2.39 16.92 -9.42
N LYS A 99 -2.36 15.88 -10.25
CA LYS A 99 -1.89 14.55 -9.90
C LYS A 99 -0.37 14.49 -10.04
N THR A 100 0.35 14.95 -9.03
CA THR A 100 1.79 14.65 -8.84
C THR A 100 1.90 13.51 -7.84
N ASP A 101 2.85 12.58 -8.02
CA ASP A 101 2.90 11.34 -7.20
C ASP A 101 3.00 11.60 -5.69
N LEU A 102 3.74 12.63 -5.28
CA LEU A 102 3.84 13.05 -3.87
C LEU A 102 2.52 13.64 -3.31
N THR A 103 1.60 14.04 -4.17
CA THR A 103 0.33 14.67 -3.82
C THR A 103 -0.67 13.65 -3.26
N ALA A 104 -0.62 12.39 -3.71
CA ALA A 104 -1.50 11.32 -3.22
C ALA A 104 -1.21 10.96 -1.75
N ALA A 105 0.06 10.79 -1.40
CA ALA A 105 0.48 10.54 -0.02
C ALA A 105 0.11 11.71 0.91
N VAL A 106 0.25 12.96 0.43
CA VAL A 106 -0.17 14.16 1.17
C VAL A 106 -1.68 14.19 1.37
N ALA A 107 -2.48 13.83 0.37
CA ALA A 107 -3.93 13.76 0.48
C ALA A 107 -4.36 12.69 1.51
N LEU A 108 -3.74 11.52 1.51
CA LEU A 108 -3.97 10.47 2.50
C LEU A 108 -3.60 10.93 3.92
N ARG A 109 -2.52 11.69 4.07
CA ARG A 109 -2.14 12.28 5.37
C ARG A 109 -3.15 13.32 5.82
N GLU A 110 -3.61 14.20 4.93
CA GLU A 110 -4.70 15.14 5.25
C GLU A 110 -5.99 14.42 5.62
N TYR A 111 -6.28 13.28 4.99
CA TYR A 111 -7.40 12.43 5.37
C TYR A 111 -7.24 11.92 6.81
N ALA A 112 -6.03 11.47 7.19
CA ALA A 112 -5.71 11.04 8.55
C ALA A 112 -5.97 12.15 9.61
N THR A 113 -5.75 13.41 9.23
CA THR A 113 -5.96 14.57 10.11
C THR A 113 -7.42 14.96 10.23
N ARG A 114 -8.19 14.92 9.13
CA ARG A 114 -9.50 15.57 9.06
C ARG A 114 -10.68 14.61 9.23
N MET A 115 -10.46 13.32 9.03
CA MET A 115 -11.52 12.31 9.09
C MET A 115 -11.42 11.47 10.36
N PRO A 116 -12.54 10.92 10.87
CA PRO A 116 -12.51 9.99 11.99
C PRO A 116 -11.57 8.82 11.71
N PHE A 117 -10.62 8.58 12.63
CA PHE A 117 -9.67 7.50 12.49
C PHE A 117 -10.30 6.16 12.88
N VAL A 118 -10.44 5.25 11.91
CA VAL A 118 -10.94 3.89 12.08
C VAL A 118 -9.77 2.94 11.90
N ALA A 119 -9.34 2.31 12.99
CA ALA A 119 -8.25 1.34 12.97
C ALA A 119 -8.64 0.13 12.12
N TRP A 120 -7.71 -0.27 11.25
CA TRP A 120 -7.83 -1.41 10.37
C TRP A 120 -7.70 -2.71 11.16
N VAL A 121 -8.61 -3.64 10.89
CA VAL A 121 -8.55 -5.01 11.39
C VAL A 121 -8.01 -5.89 10.28
N PRO A 122 -6.87 -6.59 10.49
CA PRO A 122 -6.31 -7.45 9.47
C PRO A 122 -7.23 -8.65 9.19
N PRO A 123 -7.24 -9.18 7.95
CA PRO A 123 -7.87 -10.46 7.66
C PRO A 123 -7.28 -11.56 8.55
N THR A 124 -8.11 -12.54 8.92
CA THR A 124 -7.69 -13.69 9.73
C THR A 124 -6.69 -14.57 8.97
N ALA A 125 -5.92 -15.39 9.69
CA ALA A 125 -4.94 -16.29 9.09
C ALA A 125 -5.55 -17.20 7.99
N PRO A 126 -6.72 -17.85 8.18
CA PRO A 126 -7.34 -18.64 7.12
C PRO A 126 -7.70 -17.82 5.86
N VAL A 127 -8.12 -16.56 6.02
CA VAL A 127 -8.42 -15.67 4.88
C VAL A 127 -7.14 -15.30 4.13
N LEU A 128 -6.04 -15.08 4.84
CA LEU A 128 -4.74 -14.81 4.23
C LEU A 128 -4.22 -16.03 3.46
N GLU A 129 -4.37 -17.23 4.01
CA GLU A 129 -4.01 -18.50 3.36
C GLU A 129 -4.84 -18.72 2.09
N LEU A 130 -6.16 -18.57 2.15
CA LEU A 130 -7.03 -18.69 0.99
C LEU A 130 -6.62 -17.71 -0.12
N ARG A 131 -6.31 -16.46 0.24
CA ARG A 131 -5.82 -15.46 -0.71
C ARG A 131 -4.47 -15.84 -1.32
N ALA A 132 -3.57 -16.46 -0.55
CA ALA A 132 -2.30 -16.96 -1.07
C ALA A 132 -2.51 -18.10 -2.08
N MET A 133 -3.39 -19.06 -1.77
CA MET A 133 -3.75 -20.15 -2.68
C MET A 133 -4.39 -19.62 -3.97
N ALA A 134 -5.37 -18.71 -3.87
CA ALA A 134 -6.02 -18.11 -5.03
C ALA A 134 -5.03 -17.38 -5.95
N ARG A 135 -4.07 -16.63 -5.37
CA ARG A 135 -2.98 -15.99 -6.14
C ARG A 135 -2.09 -17.02 -6.83
N ARG A 136 -1.75 -18.12 -6.16
CA ARG A 136 -0.95 -19.20 -6.76
C ARG A 136 -1.67 -19.87 -7.92
N ILE A 137 -2.97 -20.16 -7.77
CA ILE A 137 -3.79 -20.72 -8.85
C ILE A 137 -3.81 -19.77 -10.05
N ALA A 138 -4.04 -18.47 -9.83
CA ALA A 138 -4.02 -17.48 -10.90
C ALA A 138 -2.67 -17.44 -11.65
N ALA A 139 -1.55 -17.50 -10.92
CA ALA A 139 -0.21 -17.54 -11.52
C ALA A 139 0.01 -18.81 -12.36
N LEU A 140 -0.41 -19.98 -11.85
CA LEU A 140 -0.32 -21.26 -12.57
C LEU A 140 -1.18 -21.27 -13.84
N VAL A 141 -2.36 -20.63 -13.82
CA VAL A 141 -3.20 -20.48 -15.02
C VAL A 141 -2.50 -19.67 -16.10
N VAL A 142 -1.81 -18.59 -15.72
CA VAL A 142 -1.00 -17.77 -16.64
C VAL A 142 0.15 -18.58 -17.22
N GLU A 143 0.88 -19.32 -16.38
CA GLU A 143 2.01 -20.17 -16.80
C GLU A 143 1.54 -21.28 -17.76
N ARG A 144 0.48 -22.00 -17.43
CA ARG A 144 -0.13 -23.02 -18.30
C ARG A 144 -0.54 -22.43 -19.65
N THR A 145 -1.12 -21.22 -19.65
CA THR A 145 -1.51 -20.55 -20.89
C THR A 145 -0.29 -20.20 -21.74
N ARG A 146 0.79 -19.72 -21.11
CA ARG A 146 2.06 -19.43 -21.79
C ARG A 146 2.65 -20.69 -22.44
N GLU A 147 2.67 -21.81 -21.73
CA GLU A 147 3.19 -23.07 -22.28
C GLU A 147 2.29 -23.63 -23.39
N ARG A 148 0.96 -23.51 -23.27
CA ARG A 148 0.04 -23.92 -24.34
C ARG A 148 0.28 -23.12 -25.62
N ASN A 149 0.48 -21.81 -25.50
CA ASN A 149 0.76 -20.94 -26.64
C ASN A 149 2.11 -21.28 -27.29
N ARG A 150 3.16 -21.56 -26.47
CA ARG A 150 4.46 -22.03 -26.99
C ARG A 150 4.34 -23.35 -27.74
N ARG A 151 3.61 -24.32 -27.19
CA ARG A 151 3.38 -25.61 -27.85
C ARG A 151 2.68 -25.44 -29.19
N HIS A 152 1.64 -24.60 -29.23
CA HIS A 152 0.91 -24.33 -30.47
C HIS A 152 1.80 -23.69 -31.55
N ALA A 153 2.65 -22.73 -31.16
CA ALA A 153 3.61 -22.12 -32.08
C ALA A 153 4.59 -23.16 -32.66
N LEU A 154 5.14 -24.05 -31.82
CA LEU A 154 6.04 -25.13 -32.28
C LEU A 154 5.36 -26.09 -33.26
N THR A 155 4.12 -26.51 -32.98
CA THR A 155 3.38 -27.40 -33.89
C THR A 155 3.01 -26.72 -35.20
N ALA A 156 2.63 -25.44 -35.17
CA ALA A 156 2.30 -24.69 -36.39
C ALA A 156 3.53 -24.48 -37.29
N THR A 157 4.72 -24.31 -36.73
CA THR A 157 5.97 -24.22 -37.50
C THR A 157 6.36 -25.58 -38.11
N ALA A 158 6.09 -26.69 -37.41
CA ALA A 158 6.38 -28.03 -37.91
C ALA A 158 5.45 -28.49 -39.05
N GLU A 159 4.24 -27.92 -39.17
CA GLU A 159 3.30 -28.21 -40.27
C GLU A 159 3.63 -27.45 -41.57
N HIS A 160 4.59 -26.53 -41.55
CA HIS A 160 5.01 -25.70 -42.68
C HIS A 160 6.45 -25.96 -43.18
N LEU A 161 7.11 -27.00 -42.65
CA LEU A 161 8.38 -27.55 -43.13
C LEU A 161 8.16 -28.92 -43.75
#